data_AF-A0A7L3GFJ1-F1
#
_entry.id   AF-A0A7L3GFJ1-F1
#
_cell.length_a   1.000
_cell.length_b   1.000
_cell.length_c   1.000
_cell.angle_alpha   90.00
_cell.angle_beta   90.00
_cell.angle_gamma   90.00
#
_symmetry.space_group_name_H-M   'P 1'
#
loop_
_entity.id
_entity.type
_entity.pdbx_description
1 polymer ?
#
loop_
_entity_poly.entity_id
_entity_poly.type
_entity_poly.pdbx_seq_one_letter_code
_entity_poly.pdbx_strand_id
1 'polypeptide(L)'
;MGCCSLSARGQAGTAGIGQDEVELLRTGRTRIWSNSEGQSEASLHPKDPAILAETEDTEALWGSTREELANLLITQPISGWEGKSIHSLGEIIWSSLVFLRNYCMEEMHECYIVLFSFHLLILSVDRTKKTFVYEGLLPLAGTRLREIVSAISHTFEISGSMIEPRLICCQNSADFNMCIQHLRHQIQMASTHRPVTPSNNISFLVSQCRGDVKGVG
;
A
#
# COMPACT_ATOMS: atom_id res chain seq x y z
N MET A 1 1.07 51.37 55.91
CA MET A 1 1.86 52.48 55.34
C MET A 1 1.88 52.31 53.83
N GLY A 2 1.42 53.34 53.09
CA GLY A 2 1.55 53.60 51.64
C GLY A 2 1.23 52.42 50.70
N CYS A 3 0.09 52.30 50.00
CA CYS A 3 -0.59 53.25 49.10
C CYS A 3 0.34 53.89 48.05
N CYS A 4 0.17 53.48 46.78
CA CYS A 4 -0.10 54.30 45.59
C CYS A 4 0.52 53.66 44.33
N SER A 5 -0.02 53.69 43.11
CA SER A 5 -1.35 53.96 42.54
C SER A 5 -1.21 53.81 41.01
N LEU A 6 -2.22 53.20 40.37
CA LEU A 6 -3.00 53.66 39.19
C LEU A 6 -2.24 54.50 38.12
N SER A 7 -2.21 54.22 36.82
CA SER A 7 -3.25 53.91 35.80
C SER A 7 -3.13 54.96 34.67
N ALA A 8 -3.41 54.56 33.42
CA ALA A 8 -4.11 55.30 32.34
C ALA A 8 -3.54 54.83 30.98
N ARG A 9 -4.28 54.10 30.13
CA ARG A 9 -5.47 54.48 29.34
C ARG A 9 -5.15 55.57 28.30
N GLY A 10 -5.14 55.17 27.03
CA GLY A 10 -5.10 56.04 25.85
C GLY A 10 -5.66 55.28 24.64
N GLN A 11 -6.55 55.92 23.90
CA GLN A 11 -7.61 55.34 23.08
C GLN A 11 -7.45 55.81 21.62
N ALA A 12 -7.86 54.96 20.66
CA ALA A 12 -8.44 55.24 19.33
C ALA A 12 -7.86 56.34 18.39
N GLY A 13 -7.75 56.00 17.09
CA GLY A 13 -7.67 57.00 16.01
C GLY A 13 -7.48 56.42 14.61
N THR A 14 -8.45 56.69 13.74
CA THR A 14 -8.65 56.25 12.34
C THR A 14 -8.01 57.21 11.33
N ALA A 15 -7.70 56.73 10.10
CA ALA A 15 -7.95 57.36 8.77
C ALA A 15 -6.76 57.47 7.77
N GLY A 16 -7.07 57.24 6.47
CA GLY A 16 -6.39 57.76 5.25
C GLY A 16 -5.49 56.76 4.50
N ILE A 17 -5.88 56.12 3.38
CA ILE A 17 -6.08 56.55 1.96
C ILE A 17 -4.78 56.65 1.13
N GLY A 18 -4.79 55.97 -0.04
CA GLY A 18 -3.85 56.06 -1.17
C GLY A 18 -3.53 54.66 -1.73
N GLN A 19 -4.30 54.03 -2.62
CA GLN A 19 -4.43 54.26 -4.08
C GLN A 19 -3.09 54.43 -4.81
N ASP A 20 -2.72 53.43 -5.62
CA ASP A 20 -2.39 53.67 -7.03
C ASP A 20 -2.79 52.44 -7.87
N GLU A 21 -3.75 52.68 -8.78
CA GLU A 21 -4.09 51.87 -9.94
C GLU A 21 -3.09 52.17 -11.06
N VAL A 22 -2.95 51.24 -12.02
CA VAL A 22 -3.02 51.43 -13.49
C VAL A 22 -2.22 50.32 -14.20
N GLU A 23 -2.53 49.83 -15.40
CA GLU A 23 -3.76 49.66 -16.16
C GLU A 23 -3.42 48.72 -17.34
N LEU A 24 -4.29 47.74 -17.55
CA LEU A 24 -4.75 47.06 -18.76
C LEU A 24 -3.92 47.00 -20.07
N LEU A 25 -3.72 45.75 -20.48
CA LEU A 25 -4.13 45.09 -21.74
C LEU A 25 -3.96 45.80 -23.10
N ARG A 26 -3.34 45.09 -24.06
CA ARG A 26 -3.85 45.14 -25.45
C ARG A 26 -3.69 43.83 -26.23
N THR A 27 -4.86 43.23 -26.46
CA THR A 27 -5.23 42.27 -27.48
C THR A 27 -4.78 42.68 -28.88
N GLY A 28 -4.10 41.78 -29.59
CA GLY A 28 -3.94 41.82 -31.04
C GLY A 28 -4.82 40.76 -31.70
N ARG A 29 -5.85 41.20 -32.43
CA ARG A 29 -6.77 40.38 -33.22
C ARG A 29 -6.52 40.69 -34.70
N THR A 30 -6.14 39.71 -35.53
CA THR A 30 -6.35 39.77 -36.99
C THR A 30 -6.74 38.40 -37.54
N ARG A 31 -7.74 38.44 -38.43
CA ARG A 31 -8.49 37.36 -39.08
C ARG A 31 -7.78 36.79 -40.33
N ILE A 32 -8.02 35.48 -40.61
CA ILE A 32 -8.55 34.82 -41.86
C ILE A 32 -7.85 35.22 -43.19
N TRP A 33 -7.42 34.35 -44.13
CA TRP A 33 -7.95 33.15 -44.83
C TRP A 33 -6.79 32.44 -45.56
N SER A 34 -6.87 31.14 -45.87
CA SER A 34 -6.50 30.53 -47.18
C SER A 34 -6.60 29.02 -47.20
N ASN A 35 -7.63 28.53 -47.92
CA ASN A 35 -7.72 27.19 -48.48
C ASN A 35 -6.72 27.03 -49.63
N SER A 36 -6.13 25.84 -49.74
CA SER A 36 -5.84 25.22 -51.03
C SER A 36 -5.84 23.70 -50.86
N GLU A 37 -6.77 23.05 -51.57
CA GLU A 37 -6.71 21.65 -51.96
C GLU A 37 -5.45 21.38 -52.79
N GLY A 38 -4.86 20.21 -52.58
CA GLY A 38 -3.75 19.69 -53.37
C GLY A 38 -3.64 18.18 -53.16
N GLN A 39 -4.35 17.43 -53.99
CA GLN A 39 -4.10 16.01 -54.25
C GLN A 39 -2.64 15.80 -54.67
N SER A 40 -1.99 14.75 -54.14
CA SER A 40 -0.98 13.99 -54.89
C SER A 40 -0.83 12.59 -54.29
N GLU A 41 -0.94 11.61 -55.18
CA GLU A 41 -0.80 10.19 -54.96
C GLU A 41 0.65 9.74 -54.72
N ALA A 42 0.76 8.53 -54.17
CA ALA A 42 1.76 7.51 -54.44
C ALA A 42 3.22 7.72 -53.97
N SER A 43 3.62 6.91 -52.98
CA SER A 43 4.72 5.99 -53.20
C SER A 43 4.58 4.76 -52.30
N LEU A 44 4.75 3.59 -52.91
CA LEU A 44 4.67 2.26 -52.31
C LEU A 44 6.08 1.78 -51.94
N HIS A 45 6.12 0.97 -50.86
CA HIS A 45 7.12 -0.07 -50.53
C HIS A 45 8.34 0.36 -49.65
N PRO A 46 8.99 -0.58 -48.93
CA PRO A 46 8.55 -1.09 -47.62
C PRO A 46 9.72 -1.24 -46.60
N LYS A 47 9.39 -1.68 -45.38
CA LYS A 47 10.24 -2.38 -44.41
C LYS A 47 11.57 -1.71 -44.05
N ASP A 48 11.54 -0.99 -42.93
CA ASP A 48 12.14 -1.53 -41.72
C ASP A 48 11.40 -0.97 -40.51
N PRO A 49 11.00 -1.83 -39.58
CA PRO A 49 11.16 -1.43 -38.20
C PRO A 49 12.00 -2.46 -37.48
N ALA A 50 13.24 -2.06 -37.20
CA ALA A 50 13.95 -2.51 -36.03
C ALA A 50 13.03 -2.31 -34.81
N ILE A 51 12.44 -3.40 -34.35
CA ILE A 51 11.77 -3.45 -33.04
C ILE A 51 12.58 -4.45 -32.21
N LEU A 52 13.78 -4.03 -31.82
CA LEU A 52 14.21 -4.25 -30.45
C LEU A 52 13.67 -3.05 -29.66
N ALA A 53 12.33 -2.98 -29.56
CA ALA A 53 11.76 -2.34 -28.41
C ALA A 53 12.01 -3.30 -27.27
N GLU A 54 13.16 -3.13 -26.62
CA GLU A 54 13.23 -3.27 -25.18
C GLU A 54 12.16 -2.32 -24.66
N THR A 55 10.92 -2.78 -24.60
CA THR A 55 9.88 -2.15 -23.82
C THR A 55 10.34 -2.33 -22.39
N GLU A 56 11.11 -1.35 -21.95
CA GLU A 56 10.76 -0.50 -20.82
C GLU A 56 10.14 -1.34 -19.70
N ASP A 57 10.96 -1.58 -18.66
CA ASP A 57 10.57 -1.92 -17.30
C ASP A 57 9.38 -1.04 -16.86
N THR A 58 8.20 -1.36 -17.38
CA THR A 58 6.95 -1.13 -16.70
C THR A 58 7.00 -2.20 -15.63
N GLU A 59 7.66 -1.84 -14.52
CA GLU A 59 7.44 -2.45 -13.23
C GLU A 59 5.95 -2.71 -13.15
N ALA A 60 5.56 -3.97 -13.35
CA ALA A 60 4.17 -4.34 -13.32
C ALA A 60 3.68 -3.92 -11.93
N LEU A 61 2.82 -2.92 -11.87
CA LEU A 61 2.17 -2.49 -10.64
C LEU A 61 1.23 -3.63 -10.26
N TRP A 62 1.74 -4.61 -9.50
CA TRP A 62 1.05 -5.87 -9.19
C TRP A 62 -0.19 -5.65 -8.31
N GLY A 63 -1.26 -5.05 -8.83
CA GLY A 63 -2.42 -4.66 -8.04
C GLY A 63 -2.19 -3.32 -7.36
N SER A 64 -2.14 -2.26 -8.16
CA SER A 64 -2.12 -0.86 -7.70
C SER A 64 -3.40 -0.48 -6.97
N THR A 65 -4.50 -1.17 -7.28
CA THR A 65 -5.79 -1.05 -6.60
C THR A 65 -6.20 -2.36 -5.96
N ARG A 66 -7.08 -2.28 -4.96
CA ARG A 66 -7.66 -3.46 -4.29
C ARG A 66 -8.42 -4.34 -5.29
N GLU A 67 -9.13 -3.73 -6.24
CA GLU A 67 -9.91 -4.42 -7.26
C GLU A 67 -9.00 -5.16 -8.25
N GLU A 68 -7.90 -4.54 -8.68
CA GLU A 68 -6.86 -5.21 -9.48
C GLU A 68 -6.26 -6.39 -8.71
N LEU A 69 -5.84 -6.18 -7.45
CA LEU A 69 -5.30 -7.25 -6.62
C LEU A 69 -6.29 -8.40 -6.48
N ALA A 70 -7.56 -8.12 -6.20
CA ALA A 70 -8.61 -9.13 -6.11
C ALA A 70 -8.73 -9.94 -7.41
N ASN A 71 -8.76 -9.28 -8.56
CA ASN A 71 -8.80 -9.95 -9.85
C ASN A 71 -7.55 -10.82 -10.09
N LEU A 72 -6.36 -10.34 -9.75
CA LEU A 72 -5.12 -11.10 -9.90
C LEU A 72 -5.12 -12.35 -8.99
N LEU A 73 -5.58 -12.23 -7.74
CA LEU A 73 -5.66 -13.37 -6.81
C LEU A 73 -6.63 -14.46 -7.27
N ILE A 74 -7.64 -14.10 -8.06
CA ILE A 74 -8.63 -15.03 -8.62
C ILE A 74 -8.11 -15.69 -9.90
N THR A 75 -7.41 -14.92 -10.74
CA THR A 75 -7.04 -15.35 -12.09
C THR A 75 -5.67 -16.01 -12.16
N GLN A 76 -4.77 -15.68 -11.23
CA GLN A 76 -3.41 -16.19 -11.24
C GLN A 76 -3.18 -17.25 -10.17
N PRO A 77 -2.38 -18.29 -10.48
CA PRO A 77 -1.96 -19.26 -9.49
C PRO A 77 -1.06 -18.60 -8.44
N ILE A 78 -1.27 -18.97 -7.17
CA ILE A 78 -0.41 -18.55 -6.06
C ILE A 78 0.55 -19.71 -5.76
N SER A 79 1.85 -19.46 -5.91
CA SER A 79 2.89 -20.45 -5.66
C SER A 79 2.90 -20.87 -4.19
N GLY A 80 2.92 -22.18 -3.93
CA GLY A 80 2.94 -22.72 -2.57
C GLY A 80 1.61 -22.62 -1.81
N TRP A 81 0.52 -22.15 -2.44
CA TRP A 81 -0.80 -22.16 -1.81
C TRP A 81 -1.33 -23.59 -1.67
N GLU A 82 -1.44 -24.05 -0.43
CA GLU A 82 -2.02 -25.34 -0.08
C GLU A 82 -3.32 -25.10 0.69
N GLY A 83 -4.46 -25.46 0.09
CA GLY A 83 -5.74 -25.28 0.76
C GLY A 83 -6.93 -25.25 -0.19
N LYS A 84 -8.06 -24.78 0.34
CA LYS A 84 -9.26 -24.51 -0.45
C LYS A 84 -8.99 -23.34 -1.40
N SER A 85 -9.86 -23.17 -2.40
CA SER A 85 -9.83 -21.99 -3.27
C SER A 85 -9.77 -20.70 -2.44
N ILE A 86 -9.00 -19.71 -2.91
CA ILE A 86 -8.88 -18.41 -2.24
C ILE A 86 -10.24 -17.73 -2.03
N HIS A 87 -11.22 -17.99 -2.89
CA HIS A 87 -12.61 -17.53 -2.74
C HIS A 87 -13.27 -17.98 -1.43
N SER A 88 -12.82 -19.11 -0.87
CA SER A 88 -13.36 -19.63 0.38
C SER A 88 -12.95 -18.79 1.61
N LEU A 89 -11.97 -17.89 1.47
CA LEU A 89 -11.59 -16.94 2.52
C LEU A 89 -12.58 -15.77 2.64
N GLY A 90 -13.45 -15.58 1.65
CA GLY A 90 -14.45 -14.51 1.61
C GLY A 90 -14.02 -13.31 0.78
N GLU A 91 -14.66 -12.17 1.03
CA GLU A 91 -14.35 -10.89 0.37
C GLU A 91 -13.09 -10.24 0.97
N ILE A 92 -12.32 -9.56 0.11
CA ILE A 92 -11.18 -8.75 0.54
C ILE A 92 -11.72 -7.44 1.12
N ILE A 93 -11.60 -7.30 2.43
CA ILE A 93 -12.03 -6.11 3.16
C ILE A 93 -11.02 -4.98 2.92
N TRP A 94 -9.74 -5.31 3.01
CA TRP A 94 -8.64 -4.37 2.89
C TRP A 94 -7.36 -5.07 2.45
N SER A 95 -6.47 -4.35 1.77
CA SER A 95 -5.17 -4.86 1.37
C SER A 95 -4.14 -3.75 1.29
N SER A 96 -2.87 -4.07 1.53
CA SER A 96 -1.76 -3.13 1.39
C SER A 96 -0.46 -3.84 1.06
N LEU A 97 0.40 -3.14 0.34
CA LEU A 97 1.78 -3.52 0.07
C LEU A 97 2.65 -3.00 1.22
N VAL A 98 3.36 -3.90 1.88
CA VAL A 98 4.15 -3.60 3.09
C VAL A 98 5.48 -4.33 3.05
N PHE A 99 6.42 -3.94 3.90
CA PHE A 99 7.66 -4.68 4.10
C PHE A 99 7.54 -5.60 5.29
N LEU A 100 7.86 -6.88 5.09
CA LEU A 100 7.90 -7.88 6.13
C LEU A 100 9.33 -8.10 6.60
N ARG A 101 9.53 -8.14 7.91
CA ARG A 101 10.80 -8.48 8.57
C ARG A 101 10.58 -9.62 9.55
N ASN A 102 11.43 -10.64 9.46
CA ASN A 102 11.52 -11.67 10.49
C ASN A 102 12.54 -11.24 11.57
N TYR A 103 12.33 -11.60 12.83
CA TYR A 103 13.29 -11.35 13.90
C TYR A 103 14.65 -12.01 13.69
N CYS A 104 14.70 -13.14 12.98
CA CYS A 104 15.93 -13.87 12.69
C CYS A 104 16.72 -13.35 11.47
N MET A 105 16.13 -12.45 10.67
CA MET A 105 16.71 -11.97 9.41
C MET A 105 16.76 -10.45 9.40
N GLU A 106 17.88 -9.87 8.98
CA GLU A 106 17.96 -8.41 8.85
C GLU A 106 17.19 -7.89 7.63
N GLU A 107 17.12 -8.70 6.59
CA GLU A 107 16.50 -8.36 5.30
C GLU A 107 14.99 -8.21 5.42
N MET A 108 14.49 -7.15 4.78
CA MET A 108 13.07 -6.91 4.57
C MET A 108 12.70 -7.29 3.14
N HIS A 109 11.53 -7.87 2.95
CA HIS A 109 10.98 -8.12 1.62
C HIS A 109 9.58 -7.55 1.50
N GLU A 110 9.25 -7.11 0.30
CA GLU A 110 7.94 -6.57 -0.02
C GLU A 110 6.91 -7.71 -0.11
N CYS A 111 5.76 -7.50 0.52
CA CYS A 111 4.65 -8.46 0.52
C CYS A 111 3.30 -7.74 0.56
N TYR A 112 2.28 -8.39 0.01
CA TYR A 112 0.89 -8.01 0.22
C TYR A 112 0.36 -8.63 1.50
N ILE A 113 -0.28 -7.80 2.31
CA ILE A 113 -1.20 -8.25 3.37
C ILE A 113 -2.63 -8.07 2.89
N VAL A 114 -3.41 -9.15 2.91
CA VAL A 114 -4.78 -9.20 2.38
C VAL A 114 -5.71 -9.64 3.51
N LEU A 115 -6.59 -8.73 3.90
CA LEU A 115 -7.48 -8.89 5.05
C LEU A 115 -8.87 -9.37 4.61
N PHE A 116 -9.24 -10.55 5.09
CA PHE A 116 -10.58 -11.14 4.99
C PHE A 116 -11.29 -11.05 6.35
N SER A 117 -12.56 -11.49 6.42
CA SER A 117 -13.35 -11.42 7.66
C SER A 117 -12.77 -12.22 8.83
N PHE A 118 -12.11 -13.35 8.54
CA PHE A 118 -11.57 -14.26 9.58
C PHE A 118 -10.09 -14.56 9.42
N HIS A 119 -9.47 -14.15 8.32
CA HIS A 119 -8.09 -14.49 7.99
C HIS A 119 -7.33 -13.27 7.48
N LEU A 120 -6.03 -13.23 7.78
CA LEU A 120 -5.05 -12.36 7.15
C LEU A 120 -4.14 -13.23 6.28
N LEU A 121 -4.10 -12.98 4.99
CA LEU A 121 -3.22 -13.65 4.04
C LEU A 121 -1.98 -12.79 3.78
N ILE A 122 -0.80 -13.41 3.79
CA ILE A 122 0.47 -12.78 3.44
C ILE A 122 1.00 -13.41 2.18
N LEU A 123 1.34 -12.57 1.19
CA LEU A 123 1.87 -13.00 -0.11
C LEU A 123 3.11 -12.19 -0.46
N SER A 124 4.24 -12.84 -0.71
CA SER A 124 5.39 -12.19 -1.34
C SER A 124 5.23 -12.17 -2.86
N VAL A 125 6.05 -11.38 -3.54
CA VAL A 125 6.01 -11.22 -5.00
C VAL A 125 7.31 -11.76 -5.60
N ASP A 126 7.21 -12.83 -6.41
CA ASP A 126 8.32 -13.27 -7.26
C ASP A 126 8.31 -12.41 -8.53
N ARG A 127 9.14 -11.36 -8.55
CA ARG A 127 9.22 -10.43 -9.70
C ARG A 127 9.73 -11.11 -10.97
N THR A 128 10.57 -12.12 -10.84
CA THR A 128 11.14 -12.85 -11.98
C THR A 128 10.08 -13.73 -12.63
N LYS A 129 9.36 -14.52 -11.83
CA LYS A 129 8.30 -15.41 -12.33
C LYS A 129 6.99 -14.69 -12.56
N LYS A 130 6.85 -13.45 -12.09
CA LYS A 130 5.61 -12.69 -12.16
C LYS A 130 4.48 -13.51 -11.51
N THR A 131 4.68 -13.92 -10.25
CA THR A 131 3.68 -14.70 -9.50
C THR A 131 3.66 -14.30 -8.03
N PHE A 132 2.48 -14.36 -7.40
CA PHE A 132 2.38 -14.33 -5.95
C PHE A 132 2.92 -15.63 -5.34
N VAL A 133 3.60 -15.50 -4.20
CA VAL A 133 4.12 -16.61 -3.42
C VAL A 133 3.45 -16.58 -2.05
N TYR A 134 2.88 -17.71 -1.64
CA TYR A 134 2.23 -17.85 -0.35
C TYR A 134 3.24 -17.84 0.78
N GLU A 135 3.18 -16.80 1.63
CA GLU A 135 4.03 -16.69 2.83
C GLU A 135 3.32 -17.23 4.07
N GLY A 136 1.99 -17.10 4.12
CA GLY A 136 1.14 -17.83 5.03
C GLY A 136 -0.21 -17.17 5.31
N LEU A 137 -1.04 -17.88 6.08
CA LEU A 137 -2.39 -17.48 6.44
C LEU A 137 -2.54 -17.46 7.97
N LEU A 138 -3.08 -16.37 8.50
CA LEU A 138 -3.27 -16.17 9.93
C LEU A 138 -4.76 -16.05 10.26
N PRO A 139 -5.28 -16.86 11.19
CA PRO A 139 -6.59 -16.60 11.79
C PRO A 139 -6.57 -15.27 12.55
N LEU A 140 -7.55 -14.41 12.31
CA LEU A 140 -7.67 -13.15 13.07
C LEU A 140 -8.06 -13.40 14.52
N ALA A 141 -8.85 -14.46 14.77
CA ALA A 141 -9.16 -14.88 16.13
C ALA A 141 -7.88 -15.34 16.87
N GLY A 142 -7.56 -14.66 17.97
CA GLY A 142 -6.37 -14.95 18.77
C GLY A 142 -5.07 -14.29 18.26
N THR A 143 -5.13 -13.54 17.16
CA THR A 143 -4.03 -12.68 16.71
C THR A 143 -3.96 -11.42 17.59
N ARG A 144 -2.74 -10.96 17.85
CA ARG A 144 -2.42 -9.76 18.64
C ARG A 144 -1.60 -8.80 17.79
N LEU A 145 -1.86 -7.52 17.99
CA LEU A 145 -1.12 -6.43 17.35
C LEU A 145 -0.37 -5.64 18.41
N ARG A 146 0.91 -5.39 18.17
CA ARG A 146 1.75 -4.55 19.03
C ARG A 146 2.46 -3.51 18.17
N GLU A 147 2.18 -2.24 18.42
CA GLU A 147 2.92 -1.15 17.78
C GLU A 147 4.36 -1.12 18.33
N ILE A 148 5.34 -0.95 17.44
CA ILE A 148 6.75 -0.95 17.82
C ILE A 148 7.26 0.49 17.81
N VAL A 149 7.62 0.98 19.00
CA VAL A 149 8.27 2.27 19.16
C VAL A 149 9.77 2.07 18.90
N SER A 150 10.22 2.34 17.68
CA SER A 150 11.63 2.25 17.29
C SER A 150 12.05 3.38 16.36
N ALA A 151 13.35 3.46 16.05
CA ALA A 151 13.88 4.39 15.05
C ALA A 151 13.29 4.16 13.64
N ILE A 152 12.79 2.94 13.35
CA ILE A 152 12.05 2.63 12.13
C ILE A 152 10.61 3.07 12.36
N SER A 153 10.32 4.32 11.98
CA SER A 153 8.99 4.89 12.01
C SER A 153 8.03 4.01 11.18
N HIS A 154 6.84 3.71 11.73
CA HIS A 154 5.73 3.00 11.06
C HIS A 154 5.80 1.46 11.07
N THR A 155 6.27 0.87 12.18
CA THR A 155 6.40 -0.59 12.34
C THR A 155 5.47 -1.13 13.42
N PHE A 156 4.85 -2.28 13.16
CA PHE A 156 4.10 -3.05 14.15
C PHE A 156 4.41 -4.54 14.05
N GLU A 157 4.10 -5.28 15.10
CA GLU A 157 4.25 -6.72 15.19
C GLU A 157 2.88 -7.39 15.16
N ILE A 158 2.75 -8.44 14.36
CA ILE A 158 1.65 -9.41 14.42
C ILE A 158 2.15 -10.66 15.12
N SER A 159 1.42 -11.13 16.13
CA SER A 159 1.73 -12.36 16.88
C SER A 159 0.47 -13.15 17.26
N GLY A 160 0.64 -14.41 17.63
CA GLY A 160 -0.47 -15.32 17.94
C GLY A 160 0.04 -16.64 18.52
N SER A 161 -0.86 -17.45 19.09
CA SER A 161 -0.48 -18.61 19.93
C SER A 161 0.32 -19.70 19.22
N MET A 162 0.24 -19.76 17.88
CA MET A 162 0.85 -20.81 17.06
C MET A 162 1.68 -20.25 15.89
N ILE A 163 1.99 -18.95 15.92
CA ILE A 163 2.73 -18.29 14.85
C ILE A 163 3.96 -17.60 15.42
N GLU A 164 5.01 -17.57 14.63
CA GLU A 164 6.16 -16.72 14.91
C GLU A 164 5.75 -15.24 14.76
N PRO A 165 6.13 -14.35 15.71
CA PRO A 165 5.90 -12.92 15.56
C PRO A 165 6.56 -12.39 14.30
N ARG A 166 5.83 -11.56 13.54
CA ARG A 166 6.36 -10.92 12.34
C ARG A 166 6.27 -9.41 12.45
N LEU A 167 7.33 -8.72 12.05
CA LEU A 167 7.37 -7.27 11.99
C LEU A 167 6.89 -6.81 10.61
N ILE A 168 5.94 -5.89 10.59
CA ILE A 168 5.42 -5.25 9.38
C ILE A 168 5.78 -3.78 9.44
N CYS A 169 6.47 -3.33 8.40
CA CYS A 169 6.89 -1.95 8.21
C CYS A 169 6.06 -1.34 7.07
N CYS A 170 5.31 -0.31 7.39
CA CYS A 170 4.51 0.44 6.41
C CYS A 170 5.35 1.56 5.77
N GLN A 171 4.96 1.98 4.56
CA GLN A 171 5.71 2.98 3.80
C GLN A 171 5.69 4.37 4.45
N ASN A 172 4.60 4.73 5.12
CA ASN A 172 4.42 6.02 5.78
C ASN A 172 3.44 5.93 6.97
N SER A 173 3.26 7.04 7.68
CA SER A 173 2.39 7.12 8.87
C SER A 173 0.91 6.91 8.55
N ALA A 174 0.43 7.36 7.40
CA ALA A 174 -0.97 7.22 7.02
C ALA A 174 -1.32 5.75 6.79
N ASP A 175 -0.48 5.04 6.03
CA ASP A 175 -0.65 3.60 5.76
C ASP A 175 -0.55 2.78 7.05
N PHE A 176 0.38 3.13 7.94
CA PHE A 176 0.48 2.51 9.26
C PHE A 176 -0.80 2.64 10.07
N ASN A 177 -1.31 3.86 10.22
CA ASN A 177 -2.52 4.12 10.98
C ASN A 177 -3.72 3.37 10.38
N MET A 178 -3.85 3.39 9.05
CA MET A 178 -4.92 2.69 8.35
C MET A 178 -4.82 1.17 8.53
N CYS A 179 -3.62 0.60 8.36
CA CYS A 179 -3.34 -0.81 8.57
C CYS A 179 -3.72 -1.26 10.00
N ILE A 180 -3.26 -0.51 11.00
CA ILE A 180 -3.57 -0.78 12.41
C ILE A 180 -5.07 -0.70 12.69
N GLN A 181 -5.76 0.30 12.14
CA GLN A 181 -7.22 0.45 12.31
C GLN A 181 -7.99 -0.73 11.74
N HIS A 182 -7.71 -1.10 10.48
CA HIS A 182 -8.39 -2.23 9.82
C HIS A 182 -8.13 -3.55 10.54
N LEU A 183 -6.87 -3.84 10.89
CA LEU A 183 -6.51 -5.08 11.56
C LEU A 183 -7.12 -5.15 12.97
N ARG A 184 -7.06 -4.08 13.78
CA ARG A 184 -7.67 -4.05 15.11
C ARG A 184 -9.17 -4.30 15.06
N HIS A 185 -9.86 -3.61 14.15
CA HIS A 185 -11.29 -3.75 13.98
C HIS A 185 -11.66 -5.19 13.60
N GLN A 186 -10.99 -5.77 12.60
CA GLN A 186 -11.32 -7.13 12.15
C GLN A 186 -10.93 -8.22 13.15
N ILE A 187 -9.81 -8.08 13.89
CA ILE A 187 -9.46 -8.99 14.98
C ILE A 187 -10.54 -8.98 16.06
N GLN A 188 -11.05 -7.79 16.43
CA GLN A 188 -12.13 -7.67 17.41
C GLN A 188 -13.41 -8.36 16.92
N MET A 189 -13.81 -8.12 15.66
CA MET A 189 -14.96 -8.77 15.04
C MET A 189 -14.82 -10.29 15.00
N ALA A 190 -13.68 -10.80 14.54
CA ALA A 190 -13.40 -12.24 14.46
C ALA A 190 -13.35 -12.91 15.85
N SER A 191 -12.95 -12.19 16.90
CA SER A 191 -12.98 -12.72 18.28
C SER A 191 -14.38 -12.83 18.87
N THR A 192 -15.31 -11.96 18.42
CA THR A 192 -16.70 -11.93 18.89
C THR A 192 -17.55 -12.95 18.14
N HIS A 193 -17.30 -13.13 16.85
CA HIS A 193 -17.98 -14.08 15.99
C HIS A 193 -17.14 -15.36 15.85
N ARG A 194 -17.40 -16.37 16.69
CA ARG A 194 -16.75 -17.67 16.53
C ARG A 194 -17.35 -18.37 15.29
N PRO A 195 -16.57 -18.65 14.23
CA PRO A 195 -17.09 -19.40 13.10
C PRO A 195 -17.54 -20.79 13.57
N VAL A 196 -18.76 -21.17 13.21
CA VAL A 196 -19.45 -22.40 13.66
C VAL A 196 -18.82 -23.68 13.07
N THR A 197 -17.87 -23.56 12.13
CA THR A 197 -17.20 -24.70 11.50
C THR A 197 -15.68 -24.60 11.61
N PRO A 198 -14.98 -25.60 12.18
CA PRO A 198 -13.53 -25.65 12.18
C PRO A 198 -13.06 -26.20 10.82
N SER A 199 -12.65 -25.33 9.90
CA SER A 199 -11.99 -25.77 8.66
C SER A 199 -10.50 -25.96 8.88
N ASN A 200 -10.14 -27.07 9.51
CA ASN A 200 -8.75 -27.47 9.77
C ASN A 200 -8.15 -28.10 8.51
N ASN A 201 -7.64 -27.34 7.54
CA ASN A 201 -6.80 -27.90 6.46
C ASN A 201 -5.76 -26.92 5.89
N ILE A 202 -5.56 -25.73 6.45
CA ILE A 202 -4.59 -24.76 5.92
C ILE A 202 -3.37 -24.75 6.82
N SER A 203 -2.19 -24.90 6.22
CA SER A 203 -0.90 -24.77 6.91
C SER A 203 -0.72 -23.34 7.39
N PHE A 204 -0.70 -23.17 8.72
CA PHE A 204 -0.36 -21.90 9.35
C PHE A 204 1.12 -21.58 9.12
N LEU A 205 1.47 -20.29 9.19
CA LEU A 205 2.84 -19.78 8.99
C LEU A 205 3.90 -20.72 9.59
N VAL A 206 4.70 -21.35 8.74
CA VAL A 206 5.83 -22.19 9.17
C VAL A 206 6.99 -21.26 9.54
N SER A 207 7.63 -21.52 10.68
CA SER A 207 8.83 -20.77 11.10
C SER A 207 9.95 -21.03 10.10
N GLN A 208 10.48 -19.95 9.52
CA GLN A 208 11.63 -20.01 8.60
C GLN A 208 12.97 -19.99 9.36
N CYS A 209 12.96 -19.86 10.69
CA CYS A 209 14.17 -19.88 11.52
C CYS A 209 14.62 -21.32 11.86
N ARG A 210 14.83 -22.16 10.84
CA ARG A 210 15.55 -23.44 11.05
C ARG A 210 17.01 -23.21 10.69
N GLY A 211 17.82 -22.97 11.72
CA GLY A 211 19.24 -22.64 11.58
C GLY A 211 20.01 -23.68 10.78
N ASP A 212 20.80 -23.17 9.83
CA ASP A 212 21.94 -23.87 9.26
C ASP A 212 22.95 -24.15 10.39
N VAL A 213 22.77 -25.27 11.09
CA VAL A 213 23.83 -25.80 11.96
C VAL A 213 24.86 -26.40 11.02
N LYS A 214 25.74 -25.54 10.52
CA LYS A 214 26.95 -25.95 9.81
C LYS A 214 27.81 -26.70 10.82
N GLY A 215 27.71 -28.03 10.78
CA GLY A 215 28.50 -28.93 11.61
C GLY A 215 29.99 -28.61 11.41
N VAL A 216 30.63 -28.12 12.46
CA VAL A 216 32.09 -28.04 12.53
C VAL A 216 32.57 -29.45 12.82
N GLY A 217 33.12 -30.10 11.80
CA GLY A 217 33.92 -31.32 11.91
C GLY A 217 35.40 -30.99 11.75
#